data_AF-A0A852DQ06-F1
#
_entry.id   AF-A0A852DQ06-F1
#
_cell.length_a   1.000
_cell.length_b   1.000
_cell.length_c   1.000
_cell.angle_alpha   90.00
_cell.angle_beta   90.00
_cell.angle_gamma   90.00
#
_symmetry.space_group_name_H-M   'P 1'
#
loop_
_entity.id
_entity.type
_entity.pdbx_description
1 polymer ?
#
loop_
_entity_poly.entity_id
_entity_poly.type
_entity_poly.pdbx_seq_one_letter_code
_entity_poly.pdbx_strand_id
1 'polypeptide(L)'
;MPALRPLVKPKIVKKRTKKFIRHQSDRYVKIKRNWRKPRGIDNRVRRRFKGQILMPNIGYGSSKKTKHMLPTGFRKFLVHNVKELEVLMMSNK
;
A
#
# COMPACT_ATOMS: atom_id res chain seq x y z
N MET A 1 -27.99 7.92 13.52
CA MET A 1 -27.71 6.47 13.32
C MET A 1 -26.34 6.15 13.91
N PRO A 2 -26.23 5.17 14.82
CA PRO A 2 -24.92 4.75 15.34
C PRO A 2 -24.05 4.19 14.22
N ALA A 3 -22.81 4.66 14.09
CA ALA A 3 -21.86 4.14 13.12
C ALA A 3 -21.36 2.75 13.55
N LEU A 4 -21.26 1.81 12.60
CA LEU A 4 -20.68 0.48 12.82
C LEU A 4 -19.24 0.61 13.33
N ARG A 5 -18.94 -0.02 14.47
CA ARG A 5 -17.60 -0.03 15.08
C ARG A 5 -17.05 -1.46 15.05
N PRO A 6 -15.78 -1.66 14.69
CA PRO A 6 -15.17 -2.98 14.74
C PRO A 6 -15.02 -3.42 16.20
N LEU A 7 -15.18 -4.72 16.45
CA LEU A 7 -14.99 -5.27 17.80
C LEU A 7 -13.54 -5.11 18.29
N VAL A 8 -12.57 -5.26 17.39
CA VAL A 8 -11.13 -5.15 17.70
C VAL A 8 -10.47 -4.21 16.71
N LYS A 9 -9.69 -3.25 17.23
CA LYS A 9 -8.90 -2.31 16.42
C LYS A 9 -7.39 -2.53 16.63
N PRO A 10 -6.76 -3.46 15.89
CA PRO A 10 -5.32 -3.68 16.02
C PRO A 10 -4.54 -2.48 15.50
N LYS A 11 -3.39 -2.18 16.12
CA LYS A 11 -2.49 -1.11 15.67
C LYS A 11 -1.92 -1.44 14.29
N ILE A 12 -2.22 -0.61 13.29
CA ILE A 12 -1.73 -0.78 11.92
C ILE A 12 -0.33 -0.17 11.80
N VAL A 13 0.70 -1.01 11.78
CA VAL A 13 2.08 -0.57 11.54
C VAL A 13 2.34 -0.48 10.03
N LYS A 14 2.65 0.72 9.53
CA LYS A 14 3.12 0.95 8.16
C LYS A 14 4.62 1.14 8.16
N LYS A 15 5.36 0.14 7.66
CA LYS A 15 6.85 0.17 7.59
C LYS A 15 7.40 1.34 6.77
N ARG A 16 6.65 1.80 5.77
CA ARG A 16 6.97 2.96 4.97
C ARG A 16 5.68 3.64 4.53
N THR A 17 5.62 4.96 4.71
CA THR A 17 4.49 5.80 4.26
C THR A 17 4.80 6.49 2.92
N LYS A 18 6.06 6.86 2.67
CA LYS A 18 6.50 7.46 1.40
C LYS A 18 6.34 6.48 0.24
N LYS A 19 5.75 6.93 -0.87
CA LYS A 19 5.62 6.14 -2.10
C LYS A 19 7.00 5.78 -2.68
N PHE A 20 7.08 4.64 -3.37
CA PHE A 20 8.23 4.31 -4.21
C PHE A 20 8.04 4.98 -5.56
N ILE A 21 8.78 6.06 -5.79
CA ILE A 21 8.71 6.84 -7.03
C ILE A 21 9.78 6.39 -8.02
N ARG A 22 9.52 6.53 -9.31
CA ARG A 22 10.52 6.26 -10.36
C ARG A 22 11.68 7.26 -10.26
N HIS A 23 12.91 6.77 -10.40
CA HIS A 23 14.10 7.62 -10.49
C HIS A 23 13.95 8.68 -11.59
N GLN A 24 14.32 9.94 -11.30
CA GLN A 24 14.23 11.11 -12.20
C GLN A 24 12.80 11.53 -12.62
N SER A 25 11.75 11.00 -11.99
CA SER A 25 10.36 11.44 -12.23
C SER A 25 10.04 12.83 -11.66
N ASP A 26 10.90 13.33 -10.78
CA ASP A 26 10.92 14.68 -10.25
C ASP A 26 11.53 15.70 -11.23
N ARG A 27 12.49 15.25 -12.06
CA ARG A 27 13.22 16.11 -13.00
C ARG A 27 12.54 16.28 -14.36
N TYR A 28 11.86 15.23 -14.85
CA TYR A 28 11.30 15.22 -16.20
C TYR A 28 9.81 14.92 -16.20
N VAL A 29 9.01 15.82 -16.80
CA VAL A 29 7.54 15.68 -16.91
C VAL A 29 7.14 14.40 -17.65
N LYS A 30 7.91 13.98 -18.67
CA LYS A 30 7.68 12.73 -19.42
C LYS A 30 7.80 11.46 -18.57
N ILE A 31 8.53 11.51 -17.45
CA ILE A 31 8.76 10.36 -16.59
C ILE A 31 7.70 10.34 -15.47
N LYS A 32 6.65 9.54 -15.66
CA LYS A 32 5.63 9.33 -14.62
C LYS A 32 6.24 8.72 -13.35
N ARG A 33 5.67 9.09 -12.18
CA ARG A 33 6.13 8.67 -10.84
C ARG A 33 5.96 7.18 -10.52
N ASN A 34 5.25 6.42 -11.34
CA ASN A 34 5.01 4.98 -11.13
C ASN A 34 6.33 4.19 -11.11
N TRP A 35 6.56 3.41 -10.06
CA TRP A 35 7.80 2.65 -9.87
C TRP A 35 8.17 1.78 -11.09
N ARG A 36 9.43 1.85 -11.50
CA ARG A 36 10.05 0.96 -12.49
C ARG A 36 11.45 0.60 -11.99
N LYS A 37 11.83 -0.69 -12.09
CA LYS A 37 13.15 -1.16 -11.65
C LYS A 37 14.24 -0.60 -12.59
N PRO A 38 15.23 0.17 -12.10
CA PRO A 38 16.31 0.68 -12.92
C PRO A 38 17.22 -0.46 -13.41
N ARG A 39 17.61 -0.43 -14.69
CA ARG A 39 18.44 -1.47 -15.33
C ARG A 39 19.82 -1.00 -15.81
N GLY A 40 20.06 0.31 -15.89
CA GLY A 40 21.30 0.88 -16.44
C GLY A 40 22.55 0.51 -15.63
N ILE A 41 23.68 0.33 -16.32
CA ILE A 41 24.94 -0.14 -15.75
C ILE A 41 25.46 0.78 -14.63
N ASP A 42 25.42 2.10 -14.81
CA ASP A 42 25.91 3.09 -13.82
C ASP A 42 24.82 3.71 -12.96
N ASN A 43 23.62 3.15 -12.97
CA ASN A 43 22.50 3.72 -12.22
C ASN A 43 22.73 3.63 -10.70
N ARG A 44 22.80 4.78 -10.04
CA ARG A 44 23.06 4.90 -8.59
C ARG A 44 22.00 4.24 -7.70
N VAL A 45 20.73 4.27 -8.11
CA VAL A 45 19.64 3.59 -7.38
C VAL A 45 19.79 2.08 -7.48
N ARG A 46 20.10 1.55 -8.68
CA ARG A 46 20.35 0.11 -8.90
C ARG A 46 21.51 -0.39 -8.03
N ARG A 47 22.60 0.37 -7.97
CA ARG A 47 23.80 0.09 -7.17
C ARG A 47 23.65 0.43 -5.67
N ARG A 48 22.50 0.96 -5.22
CA ARG A 48 22.17 1.27 -3.81
C ARG A 48 23.14 2.26 -3.13
N PHE A 49 23.58 3.28 -3.84
CA PHE A 49 24.40 4.35 -3.25
C PHE A 49 23.68 5.07 -2.10
N LYS A 50 24.42 5.49 -1.07
CA LYS A 50 23.91 6.32 0.04
C LYS A 50 23.28 7.61 -0.50
N GLY A 51 22.17 8.03 0.12
CA GLY A 51 21.43 9.23 -0.25
C GLY A 51 20.49 9.08 -1.45
N GLN A 52 20.43 7.92 -2.08
CA GLN A 52 19.50 7.65 -3.18
C GLN A 52 18.13 7.14 -2.70
N ILE A 53 17.14 7.21 -3.59
CA ILE A 53 15.81 6.65 -3.32
C ILE A 53 15.87 5.13 -3.12
N LEU A 54 15.06 4.62 -2.19
CA LEU A 54 15.00 3.19 -1.88
C LEU A 54 14.17 2.44 -2.92
N MET A 55 14.54 1.19 -3.18
CA MET A 55 13.80 0.27 -4.05
C MET A 55 12.80 -0.57 -3.24
N PRO A 56 11.64 -0.95 -3.82
CA PRO A 56 10.75 -1.93 -3.21
C PRO A 56 11.45 -3.27 -2.97
N ASN A 57 11.19 -3.87 -1.81
CA ASN A 57 11.64 -5.19 -1.42
C ASN A 57 10.60 -5.84 -0.49
N ILE A 58 10.76 -7.14 -0.21
CA ILE A 58 9.87 -7.91 0.67
C ILE A 58 9.87 -7.41 2.12
N GLY A 59 10.97 -6.81 2.57
CA GLY A 59 11.11 -6.23 3.91
C GLY A 59 10.09 -5.13 4.20
N TYR A 60 9.64 -4.39 3.18
CA TYR A 60 8.59 -3.37 3.32
C TYR A 60 7.16 -3.94 3.39
N GLY A 61 6.97 -5.25 3.21
CA GLY A 61 5.65 -5.89 3.32
C GLY A 61 4.99 -5.65 4.68
N SER A 62 3.71 -5.25 4.66
CA SER A 62 2.89 -5.11 5.88
C SER A 62 2.60 -6.47 6.52
N SER A 63 2.40 -6.49 7.84
CA SER A 63 2.02 -7.71 8.57
C SER A 63 0.77 -8.36 7.97
N LYS A 64 0.75 -9.69 7.85
CA LYS A 64 -0.37 -10.43 7.26
C LYS A 64 -1.70 -10.14 7.96
N LYS A 65 -1.70 -9.95 9.29
CA LYS A 65 -2.90 -9.68 10.10
C LYS A 65 -3.56 -8.34 9.74
N THR A 66 -2.76 -7.29 9.52
CA THR A 66 -3.23 -5.91 9.28
C THR A 66 -3.13 -5.47 7.81
N LYS A 67 -2.66 -6.34 6.92
CA LYS A 67 -2.60 -6.09 5.48
C LYS A 67 -4.02 -5.83 4.95
N HIS A 68 -4.18 -4.80 4.11
CA HIS A 68 -5.46 -4.36 3.54
C HIS A 68 -6.54 -3.86 4.53
N MET A 69 -6.21 -3.70 5.81
CA MET A 69 -7.12 -3.11 6.79
C MET A 69 -7.16 -1.58 6.64
N LEU A 70 -8.36 -1.01 6.71
CA LEU A 70 -8.62 0.43 6.71
C LEU A 70 -8.33 1.03 8.09
N PRO A 71 -8.10 2.36 8.19
CA PRO A 71 -7.97 3.06 9.47
C PRO A 71 -9.21 2.93 10.37
N THR A 72 -10.38 2.64 9.79
CA THR A 72 -11.63 2.34 10.48
C THR A 72 -11.63 0.99 11.18
N GLY A 73 -10.69 0.10 10.87
CA GLY A 73 -10.57 -1.27 11.41
C GLY A 73 -11.18 -2.36 10.52
N PHE A 74 -11.97 -1.99 9.51
CA PHE A 74 -12.57 -2.93 8.55
C PHE A 74 -11.67 -3.21 7.35
N ARG A 75 -11.99 -4.26 6.59
CA ARG A 75 -11.41 -4.51 5.26
C ARG A 75 -12.36 -3.98 4.20
N LYS A 76 -11.82 -3.42 3.12
CA LYS A 76 -12.64 -2.93 2.00
C LYS A 76 -13.17 -4.12 1.20
N PHE A 77 -14.48 -4.13 0.96
CA PHE A 77 -15.17 -5.05 0.06
C PHE A 77 -15.83 -4.23 -1.06
N LEU A 78 -15.76 -4.71 -2.30
CA LEU A 78 -16.40 -4.07 -3.45
C LEU A 78 -17.72 -4.79 -3.70
N VAL A 79 -18.82 -4.05 -3.83
CA VAL A 79 -20.16 -4.59 -4.06
C VAL A 79 -20.68 -4.04 -5.39
N HIS A 80 -21.15 -4.92 -6.26
CA HIS A 80 -21.74 -4.57 -7.55
C HIS A 80 -23.27 -4.66 -7.57
N ASN A 81 -23.86 -5.52 -6.73
CA ASN A 81 -25.31 -5.74 -6.68
C ASN A 81 -25.78 -5.95 -5.22
N VAL A 82 -27.10 -5.96 -5.02
CA VAL A 82 -27.68 -6.10 -3.67
C VAL A 82 -27.42 -7.49 -3.07
N LYS A 83 -27.37 -8.55 -3.88
CA LYS A 83 -27.12 -9.92 -3.41
C LYS A 83 -25.74 -10.07 -2.76
N GLU A 84 -24.74 -9.34 -3.23
CA GLU A 84 -23.39 -9.34 -2.63
C GLU A 84 -23.35 -8.77 -1.21
N LEU A 85 -24.36 -7.99 -0.78
CA LEU A 85 -24.46 -7.55 0.61
C LEU A 85 -24.79 -8.71 1.56
N GLU A 86 -25.47 -9.76 1.09
CA GLU A 86 -25.85 -10.90 1.94
C GLU A 86 -24.60 -11.59 2.52
N VAL A 87 -23.49 -11.64 1.76
CA VAL A 87 -22.19 -12.15 2.22
C VAL A 87 -21.64 -11.38 3.43
N LEU A 88 -21.93 -10.07 3.50
CA LEU A 88 -21.49 -9.23 4.61
C LEU A 88 -22.33 -9.43 5.87
N MET A 89 -23.56 -9.96 5.77
CA MET A 89 -24.41 -10.21 6.94
C MET A 89 -23.76 -11.22 7.92
N MET A 90 -23.10 -12.25 7.39
CA MET A 90 -22.38 -13.25 8.20
C MET A 90 -20.97 -12.81 8.62
N SER A 91 -20.38 -11.86 7.89
CA SER A 91 -18.99 -11.42 8.06
C SER A 91 -18.84 -10.12 8.86
N ASN A 92 -19.92 -9.62 9.46
CA ASN A 92 -19.95 -8.37 10.21
C ASN A 92 -19.44 -8.58 11.65
N LYS A 93 -18.13 -8.40 11.87
CA LYS A 93 -17.45 -8.45 13.18
C LYS A 93 -16.51 -7.26 13.35
#